data_AF-A0A2D5Y957-F1
#
_entry.id   AF-A0A2D5Y957-F1
#
_cell.length_a   1.000
_cell.length_b   1.000
_cell.length_c   1.000
_cell.angle_alpha   90.00
_cell.angle_beta   90.00
_cell.angle_gamma   90.00
#
_symmetry.space_group_name_H-M   'P 1'
#
loop_
_entity.id
_entity.type
_entity.pdbx_description
1 polymer ?
#
loop_
_entity_poly.entity_id
_entity_poly.type
_entity_poly.pdbx_seq_one_letter_code
_entity_poly.pdbx_strand_id
1 'polypeptide(L)'
;MSKAKQTRRHSATTLGTPIYHRRRRDWRDDQYLIEEVLKIIDSQNWVKQNSPSKIKAFKELVSEIDSLGFQSNKKASALAMWIREELAKLAAEKNGYDLRVHSLSIPSGLAGIISERCRKPSNNIGKAKEGISVEDLFPDPEIRSHVLERVQLLFKGNLLSYLHSLVSNERNSLTRESATIMDLIHICEEKLKRRNLKTVSNFNANEVDLWVPGLSLGIEIRDALSNSNSGELISILKNTNSSKKTKFLAVVCPDDLSDLLFHNWREIERSEVLPNLSVIRVGDFGAYLDRLSNDM
;
A
#
# COMPACT_ATOMS: atom_id res chain seq x y z
N MET A 1 -44.48 -21.91 -24.23
CA MET A 1 -43.91 -22.03 -22.88
C MET A 1 -42.48 -21.49 -22.90
N SER A 2 -42.28 -20.20 -22.60
CA SER A 2 -40.96 -19.57 -22.55
C SER A 2 -40.52 -19.44 -21.09
N LYS A 3 -39.41 -20.10 -20.73
CA LYS A 3 -38.71 -19.85 -19.46
C LYS A 3 -37.74 -18.70 -19.69
N ALA A 4 -38.04 -17.55 -19.12
CA ALA A 4 -37.10 -16.43 -19.05
C ALA A 4 -35.86 -16.85 -18.24
N LYS A 5 -34.69 -16.80 -18.89
CA LYS A 5 -33.39 -17.08 -18.29
C LYS A 5 -33.00 -15.85 -17.47
N GLN A 6 -33.14 -15.92 -16.15
CA GLN A 6 -32.77 -14.84 -15.23
C GLN A 6 -31.24 -14.73 -15.21
N THR A 7 -30.67 -13.79 -15.96
CA THR A 7 -29.25 -13.45 -15.91
C THR A 7 -28.96 -12.77 -14.57
N ARG A 8 -28.40 -13.52 -13.61
CA ARG A 8 -27.80 -12.91 -12.41
C ARG A 8 -26.62 -12.04 -12.87
N ARG A 9 -26.77 -10.72 -12.76
CA ARG A 9 -25.63 -9.80 -12.83
C ARG A 9 -24.68 -10.14 -11.67
N HIS A 10 -23.47 -10.57 -12.01
CA HIS A 10 -22.40 -10.69 -11.02
C HIS A 10 -22.05 -9.29 -10.51
N SER A 11 -22.17 -9.07 -9.20
CA SER A 11 -21.77 -7.84 -8.53
C SER A 11 -20.25 -7.71 -8.59
N ALA A 12 -19.73 -6.52 -8.88
CA ALA A 12 -18.31 -6.20 -8.99
C ALA A 12 -17.50 -6.37 -7.67
N THR A 13 -18.11 -6.93 -6.63
CA THR A 13 -17.53 -7.12 -5.29
C THR A 13 -17.06 -8.56 -5.01
N THR A 14 -16.90 -9.40 -6.03
CA THR A 14 -16.42 -10.78 -5.84
C THR A 14 -15.09 -11.04 -6.54
N LEU A 15 -14.09 -10.17 -6.33
CA LEU A 15 -12.69 -10.52 -6.57
C LEU A 15 -12.14 -11.18 -5.31
N GLY A 16 -12.58 -12.43 -5.10
CA GLY A 16 -12.04 -13.34 -4.11
C GLY A 16 -10.64 -13.77 -4.49
N THR A 17 -9.64 -12.96 -4.13
CA THR A 17 -8.41 -13.41 -3.48
C THR A 17 -7.82 -12.19 -2.77
N PRO A 18 -7.72 -12.17 -1.43
CA PRO A 18 -7.08 -11.06 -0.73
C PRO A 18 -5.65 -10.88 -1.23
N ILE A 19 -5.30 -9.68 -1.70
CA ILE A 19 -3.94 -9.26 -2.09
C ILE A 19 -2.95 -9.39 -0.90
N TYR A 20 -3.49 -9.64 0.29
CA TYR A 20 -2.92 -9.42 1.61
C TYR A 20 -2.02 -10.53 2.17
N HIS A 21 -1.61 -11.49 1.34
CA HIS A 21 -0.47 -12.40 1.63
C HIS A 21 0.79 -12.05 0.84
N ARG A 22 0.83 -10.94 0.10
CA ARG A 22 2.06 -10.50 -0.57
C ARG A 22 3.00 -9.84 0.45
N ARG A 23 4.23 -10.38 0.56
CA ARG A 23 5.34 -9.81 1.33
C ARG A 23 5.53 -8.34 0.93
N ARG A 24 5.15 -7.42 1.82
CA ARG A 24 5.34 -5.98 1.63
C ARG A 24 6.84 -5.68 1.73
N ARG A 25 7.34 -4.72 0.94
CA ARG A 25 8.77 -4.38 0.89
C ARG A 25 9.19 -3.78 2.23
N ASP A 26 9.80 -4.59 3.10
CA ASP A 26 10.47 -4.07 4.29
C ASP A 26 11.66 -3.24 3.83
N TRP A 27 11.82 -2.01 4.35
CA TRP A 27 13.00 -1.21 4.05
C TRP A 27 14.29 -1.92 4.47
N ARG A 28 14.21 -2.86 5.42
CA ARG A 28 15.31 -3.76 5.78
C ARG A 28 15.71 -4.69 4.65
N ASP A 29 14.76 -5.15 3.80
CA ASP A 29 15.09 -5.95 2.61
C ASP A 29 15.93 -5.11 1.62
N ASP A 30 15.70 -3.79 1.54
CA ASP A 30 16.54 -2.88 0.74
C ASP A 30 17.91 -2.66 1.37
N GLN A 31 17.95 -2.45 2.69
CA GLN A 31 19.19 -2.31 3.44
C GLN A 31 20.07 -3.56 3.29
N TYR A 32 19.53 -4.74 3.57
CA TYR A 32 20.27 -6.00 3.49
C TYR A 32 20.82 -6.26 2.10
N LEU A 33 20.04 -5.97 1.05
CA LEU A 33 20.49 -6.11 -0.33
C LEU A 33 21.65 -5.15 -0.66
N ILE A 34 21.55 -3.89 -0.25
CA ILE A 34 22.61 -2.88 -0.48
C ILE A 34 23.88 -3.27 0.29
N GLU A 35 23.74 -3.69 1.55
CA GLU A 35 24.86 -4.13 2.39
C GLU A 35 25.50 -5.41 1.88
N GLU A 36 24.72 -6.35 1.34
CA GLU A 36 25.26 -7.57 0.73
C GLU A 36 26.16 -7.23 -0.46
N VAL A 37 25.71 -6.33 -1.35
CA VAL A 37 26.54 -5.83 -2.45
C VAL A 37 27.77 -5.11 -1.92
N LEU A 38 27.64 -4.28 -0.89
CA LEU A 38 28.76 -3.56 -0.28
C LEU A 38 29.82 -4.51 0.28
N LYS A 39 29.43 -5.63 0.90
CA LYS A 39 30.36 -6.62 1.47
C LYS A 39 31.22 -7.32 0.43
N ILE A 40 30.73 -7.46 -0.79
CA ILE A 40 31.38 -8.24 -1.86
C ILE A 40 31.99 -7.36 -2.96
N ILE A 41 31.73 -6.05 -2.95
CA ILE A 41 32.13 -5.13 -4.03
C ILE A 41 33.66 -5.05 -4.22
N ASP A 42 34.44 -5.36 -3.19
CA ASP A 42 35.90 -5.39 -3.24
C ASP A 42 36.47 -6.75 -3.66
N SER A 43 35.62 -7.75 -3.91
CA SER A 43 36.07 -9.06 -4.36
C SER A 43 36.71 -8.97 -5.75
N GLN A 44 37.64 -9.89 -6.03
CA GLN A 44 38.43 -9.87 -7.26
C GLN A 44 37.57 -9.87 -8.54
N ASN A 45 36.42 -10.53 -8.52
CA ASN A 45 35.49 -10.56 -9.65
C ASN A 45 34.86 -9.18 -9.91
N TRP A 46 34.46 -8.48 -8.85
CA TRP A 46 33.87 -7.15 -8.94
C TRP A 46 34.89 -6.08 -9.39
N VAL A 47 36.12 -6.15 -8.89
CA VAL A 47 37.23 -5.26 -9.28
C VAL A 47 37.65 -5.47 -10.73
N LYS A 48 37.55 -6.69 -11.26
CA LYS A 48 37.80 -6.95 -12.69
C LYS A 48 36.72 -6.35 -13.59
N GLN A 49 35.46 -6.42 -13.17
CA GLN A 49 34.32 -5.94 -13.95
C GLN A 49 34.11 -4.42 -13.85
N ASN A 50 34.61 -3.78 -12.78
CA ASN A 50 34.35 -2.38 -12.48
C ASN A 50 35.65 -1.62 -12.20
N SER A 51 35.77 -0.41 -12.74
CA SER A 51 36.91 0.47 -12.43
C SER A 51 36.90 0.88 -10.95
N PRO A 52 38.07 1.16 -10.34
CA PRO A 52 38.16 1.63 -8.96
C PRO A 52 37.30 2.88 -8.68
N SER A 53 37.18 3.78 -9.66
CA SER A 53 36.34 4.98 -9.59
C SER A 53 34.85 4.65 -9.45
N LYS A 54 34.36 3.60 -10.12
CA LYS A 54 32.96 3.18 -10.06
C LYS A 54 32.64 2.51 -8.72
N ILE A 55 33.54 1.67 -8.22
CA ILE A 55 33.42 1.05 -6.90
C ILE A 55 33.40 2.14 -5.81
N LYS A 56 34.32 3.11 -5.89
CA LYS A 56 34.36 4.25 -4.98
C LYS A 56 33.05 5.05 -5.00
N ALA A 57 32.53 5.39 -6.18
CA ALA A 57 31.27 6.12 -6.31
C ALA A 57 30.06 5.35 -5.73
N PHE A 58 30.02 4.02 -5.89
CA PHE A 58 29.00 3.20 -5.26
C PHE A 58 29.08 3.27 -3.73
N LYS A 59 30.29 3.10 -3.17
CA LYS A 59 30.52 3.18 -1.72
C LYS A 59 30.14 4.54 -1.14
N GLU A 60 30.48 5.63 -1.83
CA GLU A 60 30.11 6.99 -1.44
C GLU A 60 28.59 7.19 -1.42
N LEU A 61 27.88 6.67 -2.43
CA LEU A 61 26.42 6.72 -2.46
C LEU A 61 25.78 5.92 -1.31
N VAL A 62 26.32 4.74 -1.00
CA VAL A 62 25.84 3.93 0.13
C VAL A 62 26.13 4.64 1.46
N SER A 63 27.30 5.24 1.62
CA SER A 63 27.64 6.03 2.82
C SER A 63 26.72 7.24 2.99
N GLU A 64 26.34 7.91 1.91
CA GLU A 64 25.34 8.99 1.94
C GLU A 64 23.99 8.48 2.44
N ILE A 65 23.51 7.36 1.88
CA ILE A 65 22.25 6.72 2.30
C ILE A 65 22.30 6.34 3.78
N ASP A 66 23.38 5.71 4.23
CA ASP A 66 23.55 5.25 5.61
C ASP A 66 23.48 6.42 6.60
N SER A 67 24.17 7.54 6.29
CA SER A 67 24.11 8.76 7.11
C SER A 67 22.72 9.38 7.25
N LEU A 68 21.82 9.14 6.29
CA LEU A 68 20.44 9.65 6.29
C LEU A 68 19.43 8.61 6.79
N GLY A 69 19.88 7.37 7.02
CA GLY A 69 19.03 6.22 7.31
C GLY A 69 18.33 5.64 6.07
N PHE A 70 17.95 4.37 6.15
CA PHE A 70 17.31 3.64 5.06
C PHE A 70 15.78 3.77 5.04
N GLN A 71 15.16 3.96 6.21
CA GLN A 71 13.71 4.12 6.33
C GLN A 71 13.24 5.39 5.62
N SER A 72 12.18 5.26 4.80
CA SER A 72 11.60 6.34 3.98
C SER A 72 12.59 7.05 3.03
N ASN A 73 13.80 6.51 2.83
CA ASN A 73 14.83 7.12 2.01
C ASN A 73 14.66 6.75 0.53
N LYS A 74 14.27 7.74 -0.27
CA LYS A 74 14.04 7.56 -1.72
C LYS A 74 15.29 7.08 -2.46
N LYS A 75 16.49 7.50 -2.02
CA LYS A 75 17.76 7.05 -2.62
C LYS A 75 18.03 5.58 -2.32
N ALA A 76 17.77 5.12 -1.09
CA ALA A 76 17.86 3.72 -0.71
C ALA A 76 16.92 2.86 -1.56
N SER A 77 15.65 3.27 -1.67
CA SER A 77 14.65 2.56 -2.46
C SER A 77 15.01 2.50 -3.94
N ALA A 78 15.46 3.62 -4.52
CA ALA A 78 15.86 3.70 -5.92
C ALA A 78 17.12 2.89 -6.22
N LEU A 79 18.12 2.90 -5.33
CA LEU A 79 19.34 2.11 -5.46
C LEU A 79 19.04 0.61 -5.37
N ALA A 80 18.28 0.19 -4.36
CA ALA A 80 17.89 -1.21 -4.20
C ALA A 80 17.03 -1.71 -5.38
N MET A 81 16.19 -0.85 -5.96
CA MET A 81 15.44 -1.19 -7.17
C MET A 81 16.35 -1.36 -8.39
N TRP A 82 17.34 -0.47 -8.56
CA TRP A 82 18.37 -0.63 -9.60
C TRP A 82 19.15 -1.95 -9.43
N ILE A 83 19.57 -2.30 -8.21
CA ILE A 83 20.26 -3.57 -7.93
C ILE A 83 19.39 -4.77 -8.35
N ARG A 84 18.10 -4.76 -7.98
CA ARG A 84 17.17 -5.85 -8.36
C ARG A 84 16.97 -5.96 -9.87
N GLU A 85 16.89 -4.84 -10.59
CA GLU A 85 16.80 -4.85 -12.06
C GLU A 85 18.04 -5.49 -12.69
N GLU A 86 19.23 -5.16 -12.21
CA GLU A 86 20.48 -5.77 -12.72
C GLU A 86 20.59 -7.25 -12.35
N LEU A 87 20.16 -7.63 -11.14
CA LEU A 87 20.06 -9.04 -10.73
C LEU A 87 19.09 -9.84 -11.60
N ALA A 88 17.93 -9.27 -11.94
CA ALA A 88 16.96 -9.91 -12.82
C ALA A 88 17.53 -10.14 -14.24
N LYS A 89 18.30 -9.18 -14.77
CA LYS A 89 19.01 -9.35 -16.04
C LYS A 89 20.04 -10.48 -15.96
N LEU A 90 20.85 -10.50 -14.91
CA LEU A 90 21.83 -11.58 -14.70
C LEU A 90 21.16 -12.96 -14.58
N ALA A 91 20.07 -13.05 -13.82
CA ALA A 91 19.31 -14.28 -13.65
C ALA A 91 18.81 -14.83 -15.00
N ALA A 92 18.29 -13.95 -15.87
CA ALA A 92 17.81 -14.29 -17.19
C ALA A 92 18.94 -14.76 -18.14
N GLU A 93 20.11 -14.14 -18.04
CA GLU A 93 21.27 -14.50 -18.89
C GLU A 93 22.00 -15.76 -18.43
N LYS A 94 22.00 -16.05 -17.11
CA LYS A 94 22.84 -17.08 -16.49
C LYS A 94 22.07 -18.22 -15.82
N ASN A 95 20.74 -18.26 -15.96
CA ASN A 95 19.86 -19.27 -15.40
C ASN A 95 19.96 -19.40 -13.86
N GLY A 96 20.16 -18.25 -13.19
CA GLY A 96 20.48 -18.11 -11.77
C GLY A 96 21.55 -17.05 -11.55
N TYR A 97 21.72 -16.61 -10.30
CA TYR A 97 22.80 -15.69 -9.94
C TYR A 97 23.36 -15.99 -8.54
N ASP A 98 24.68 -15.85 -8.40
CA ASP A 98 25.39 -15.75 -7.12
C ASP A 98 26.30 -14.53 -7.24
N LEU A 99 26.05 -13.50 -6.42
CA LEU A 99 26.77 -12.23 -6.49
C LEU A 99 28.27 -12.35 -6.14
N ARG A 100 28.69 -13.45 -5.50
CA ARG A 100 30.11 -13.76 -5.22
C ARG A 100 30.86 -14.16 -6.49
N VAL A 101 30.12 -14.73 -7.46
CA VAL A 101 30.65 -15.24 -8.73
C VAL A 101 30.36 -14.27 -9.86
N HIS A 102 29.17 -13.66 -9.88
CA HIS A 102 28.67 -12.79 -10.92
C HIS A 102 28.52 -11.35 -10.41
N SER A 103 29.47 -10.50 -10.78
CA SER A 103 29.48 -9.08 -10.41
C SER A 103 28.49 -8.26 -11.24
N LEU A 104 27.85 -7.27 -10.61
CA LEU A 104 27.08 -6.25 -11.34
C LEU A 104 28.03 -5.29 -12.07
N SER A 105 27.63 -4.80 -13.24
CA SER A 105 28.35 -3.73 -13.93
C SER A 105 27.81 -2.37 -13.50
N ILE A 106 28.60 -1.64 -12.72
CA ILE A 106 28.25 -0.32 -12.20
C ILE A 106 28.34 0.70 -13.35
N PRO A 107 27.26 1.43 -13.67
CA PRO A 107 27.29 2.46 -14.69
C PRO A 107 28.10 3.67 -14.21
N SER A 108 28.75 4.35 -15.16
CA SER A 108 29.35 5.65 -14.89
C SER A 108 28.25 6.65 -14.51
N GLY A 109 28.45 7.42 -13.43
CA GLY A 109 27.45 8.39 -12.97
C GLY A 109 26.24 7.78 -12.25
N LEU A 110 26.39 6.62 -11.60
CA LEU A 110 25.33 5.96 -10.83
C LEU A 110 24.56 6.91 -9.91
N ALA A 111 25.25 7.79 -9.16
CA ALA A 111 24.61 8.76 -8.28
C ALA A 111 23.63 9.70 -9.02
N GLY A 112 23.97 10.09 -10.25
CA GLY A 112 23.08 10.87 -11.12
C GLY A 112 21.85 10.07 -11.55
N ILE A 113 22.04 8.80 -11.94
CA ILE A 113 20.95 7.88 -12.31
C ILE A 113 19.98 7.69 -11.14
N ILE A 114 20.50 7.45 -9.94
CA ILE A 114 19.67 7.29 -8.73
C ILE A 114 18.95 8.60 -8.39
N SER A 115 19.63 9.73 -8.48
CA SER A 115 19.02 11.05 -8.23
C SER A 115 17.91 11.37 -9.24
N GLU A 116 18.08 10.99 -10.50
CA GLU A 116 17.05 11.14 -11.54
C GLU A 116 15.85 10.22 -11.26
N ARG A 117 16.09 8.96 -10.88
CA ARG A 117 15.04 8.01 -10.47
C ARG A 117 14.27 8.46 -9.22
N CYS A 118 14.90 9.27 -8.37
CA CYS A 118 14.24 9.90 -7.23
C CYS A 118 13.36 11.11 -7.63
N ARG A 119 13.71 11.80 -8.73
CA ARG A 119 13.02 13.00 -9.23
C ARG A 119 11.90 12.69 -10.21
N LYS A 120 12.03 11.65 -11.03
CA LYS A 120 11.01 11.21 -11.98
C LYS A 120 10.11 10.14 -11.33
N PRO A 121 8.78 10.24 -11.45
CA PRO A 121 7.96 9.02 -11.42
C PRO A 121 8.53 8.10 -12.50
N SER A 122 8.85 6.85 -12.14
CA SER A 122 9.43 5.85 -13.04
C SER A 122 8.54 5.61 -14.28
N ASN A 123 8.74 6.40 -15.32
CA ASN A 123 8.08 6.26 -16.63
C ASN A 123 8.90 5.43 -17.62
N ASN A 124 10.02 4.82 -17.20
CA ASN A 124 10.81 3.96 -18.07
C ASN A 124 10.28 2.52 -18.02
N ILE A 125 9.11 2.31 -18.61
CA ILE A 125 8.82 1.02 -19.26
C ILE A 125 9.47 1.12 -20.63
N GLY A 126 10.42 0.22 -20.89
CA GLY A 126 11.21 0.20 -22.13
C GLY A 126 10.33 0.31 -23.37
N LYS A 127 10.88 0.94 -24.42
CA LYS A 127 10.31 1.08 -25.76
C LYS A 127 9.25 0.01 -26.03
N ALA A 128 7.97 0.37 -25.83
CA ALA A 128 6.87 -0.50 -26.15
C ALA A 128 7.02 -0.86 -27.62
N LYS A 129 7.00 -2.16 -27.93
CA LYS A 129 6.70 -2.59 -29.31
C LYS A 129 5.40 -1.90 -29.68
N GLU A 130 5.42 -1.09 -30.73
CA GLU A 130 4.18 -0.60 -31.32
C GLU A 130 3.31 -1.81 -31.67
N GLY A 131 2.06 -1.82 -31.18
CA GLY A 131 1.05 -2.79 -31.57
C GLY A 131 0.71 -3.91 -30.57
N ILE A 132 0.84 -3.70 -29.25
CA ILE A 132 0.18 -4.62 -28.31
C ILE A 132 -1.34 -4.35 -28.33
N SER A 133 -2.12 -5.32 -28.79
CA SER A 133 -3.59 -5.22 -28.81
C SER A 133 -4.20 -5.45 -27.42
N VAL A 134 -5.46 -5.07 -27.23
CA VAL A 134 -6.17 -5.35 -25.97
C VAL A 134 -6.31 -6.85 -25.76
N GLU A 135 -6.45 -7.60 -26.85
CA GLU A 135 -6.54 -9.06 -26.89
C GLU A 135 -5.23 -9.72 -26.42
N ASP A 136 -4.08 -9.11 -26.71
CA ASP A 136 -2.78 -9.58 -26.22
C ASP A 136 -2.61 -9.33 -24.71
N LEU A 137 -3.12 -8.19 -24.21
CA LEU A 137 -3.04 -7.83 -22.79
C LEU A 137 -4.06 -8.59 -21.94
N PHE A 138 -5.23 -8.87 -22.49
CA PHE A 138 -6.35 -9.52 -21.82
C PHE A 138 -6.89 -10.64 -22.71
N PRO A 139 -6.25 -11.84 -22.70
CA PRO A 139 -6.63 -12.95 -23.57
C PRO A 139 -8.04 -13.48 -23.24
N ASP A 140 -8.42 -13.42 -21.98
CA ASP A 140 -9.74 -13.83 -21.49
C ASP A 140 -10.83 -12.84 -21.98
N PRO A 141 -11.87 -13.34 -22.69
CA PRO A 141 -12.92 -12.49 -23.25
C PRO A 141 -13.83 -11.81 -22.22
N GLU A 142 -14.06 -12.42 -21.04
CA GLU A 142 -14.85 -11.82 -19.98
C GLU A 142 -14.08 -10.68 -19.31
N ILE A 143 -12.79 -10.90 -19.03
CA ILE A 143 -11.90 -9.87 -18.49
C ILE A 143 -11.72 -8.74 -19.49
N ARG A 144 -11.54 -9.06 -20.78
CA ARG A 144 -11.40 -8.08 -21.85
C ARG A 144 -12.63 -7.20 -21.99
N SER A 145 -13.84 -7.79 -21.97
CA SER A 145 -15.09 -7.03 -22.00
C SER A 145 -15.17 -6.06 -20.82
N HIS A 146 -14.77 -6.51 -19.63
CA HIS A 146 -14.76 -5.67 -18.44
C HIS A 146 -13.75 -4.51 -18.53
N VAL A 147 -12.55 -4.79 -19.04
CA VAL A 147 -11.52 -3.78 -19.27
C VAL A 147 -12.00 -2.72 -20.27
N LEU A 148 -12.55 -3.15 -21.41
CA LEU A 148 -13.05 -2.23 -22.44
C LEU A 148 -14.16 -1.32 -21.90
N GLU A 149 -15.10 -1.86 -21.11
CA GLU A 149 -16.15 -1.08 -20.46
C GLU A 149 -15.56 -0.01 -19.52
N ARG A 150 -14.56 -0.38 -18.71
CA ARG A 150 -13.91 0.55 -17.77
C ARG A 150 -13.04 1.60 -18.45
N VAL A 151 -12.31 1.21 -19.49
CA VAL A 151 -11.52 2.12 -20.33
C VAL A 151 -12.44 3.17 -20.94
N GLN A 152 -13.61 2.74 -21.43
CA GLN A 152 -14.60 3.64 -21.99
C GLN A 152 -15.19 4.58 -20.93
N LEU A 153 -15.65 4.05 -19.80
CA LEU A 153 -16.35 4.83 -18.77
C LEU A 153 -15.44 5.80 -18.02
N LEU A 154 -14.23 5.37 -17.64
CA LEU A 154 -13.36 6.12 -16.74
C LEU A 154 -12.32 6.95 -17.50
N PHE A 155 -11.95 6.51 -18.71
CA PHE A 155 -10.85 7.09 -19.48
C PHE A 155 -11.23 7.42 -20.92
N LYS A 156 -12.54 7.46 -21.23
CA LYS A 156 -13.10 7.85 -22.55
C LYS A 156 -12.49 7.07 -23.72
N GLY A 157 -12.18 5.79 -23.51
CA GLY A 157 -11.60 4.93 -24.55
C GLY A 157 -10.08 4.90 -24.55
N ASN A 158 -9.40 5.69 -23.70
CA ASN A 158 -7.94 5.72 -23.65
C ASN A 158 -7.36 4.57 -22.80
N LEU A 159 -7.00 3.48 -23.47
CA LEU A 159 -6.39 2.29 -22.84
C LEU A 159 -5.09 2.62 -22.11
N LEU A 160 -4.25 3.48 -22.67
CA LEU A 160 -2.96 3.84 -22.07
C LEU A 160 -3.17 4.55 -20.73
N SER A 161 -4.15 5.46 -20.65
CA SER A 161 -4.52 6.14 -19.40
C SER A 161 -5.08 5.17 -18.35
N TYR A 162 -5.88 4.19 -18.79
CA TYR A 162 -6.38 3.14 -17.90
C TYR A 162 -5.24 2.27 -17.33
N LEU A 163 -4.33 1.80 -18.19
CA LEU A 163 -3.17 1.01 -17.76
C LEU A 163 -2.26 1.83 -16.84
N HIS A 164 -2.01 3.10 -17.17
CA HIS A 164 -1.24 4.00 -16.31
C HIS A 164 -1.92 4.20 -14.94
N SER A 165 -3.25 4.30 -14.90
CA SER A 165 -4.00 4.38 -13.64
C SER A 165 -3.89 3.09 -12.82
N LEU A 166 -3.98 1.92 -13.45
CA LEU A 166 -3.78 0.63 -12.76
C LEU A 166 -2.37 0.53 -12.17
N VAL A 167 -1.35 0.81 -12.97
CA VAL A 167 0.06 0.78 -12.53
C VAL A 167 0.33 1.82 -11.45
N SER A 168 -0.24 3.03 -11.55
CA SER A 168 -0.11 4.06 -10.52
C SER A 168 -0.80 3.65 -9.22
N ASN A 169 -1.95 2.99 -9.29
CA ASN A 169 -2.67 2.50 -8.11
C ASN A 169 -1.89 1.38 -7.43
N GLU A 170 -1.34 0.45 -8.22
CA GLU A 170 -0.49 -0.64 -7.71
C GLU A 170 0.81 -0.08 -7.09
N ARG A 171 1.44 0.89 -7.76
CA ARG A 171 2.60 1.60 -7.20
C ARG A 171 2.26 2.30 -5.89
N ASN A 172 1.16 3.04 -5.83
CA ASN A 172 0.72 3.74 -4.62
C ASN A 172 0.48 2.77 -3.46
N SER A 173 -0.07 1.58 -3.76
CA SER A 173 -0.26 0.50 -2.79
C SER A 173 1.07 -0.09 -2.30
N LEU A 174 2.11 -0.12 -3.14
CA LEU A 174 3.44 -0.64 -2.79
C LEU A 174 4.35 0.38 -2.08
N THR A 175 4.10 1.68 -2.21
CA THR A 175 5.03 2.74 -1.75
C THR A 175 4.58 3.52 -0.51
N ARG A 176 3.36 3.33 0.00
CA ARG A 176 2.89 4.05 1.20
C ARG A 176 3.18 3.24 2.48
N GLU A 177 3.63 3.93 3.52
CA GLU A 177 3.83 3.38 4.87
C GLU A 177 2.49 3.30 5.63
N SER A 178 2.35 2.28 6.48
CA SER A 178 1.15 1.87 7.22
C SER A 178 -0.03 1.40 6.35
N ALA A 179 -0.89 0.58 6.96
CA ALA A 179 -2.11 0.04 6.36
C ALA A 179 -2.88 1.14 5.61
N THR A 180 -3.18 0.96 4.33
CA THR A 180 -4.07 1.93 3.66
C THR A 180 -5.39 1.99 4.44
N ILE A 181 -6.09 3.12 4.47
CA ILE A 181 -7.41 3.22 5.15
C ILE A 181 -8.33 2.05 4.73
N MET A 182 -8.24 1.62 3.46
CA MET A 182 -8.92 0.43 2.96
C MET A 182 -8.44 -0.88 3.62
N ASP A 183 -7.15 -1.06 3.87
CA ASP A 183 -6.62 -2.22 4.60
C ASP A 183 -7.18 -2.27 6.02
N LEU A 184 -7.20 -1.13 6.72
CA LEU A 184 -7.78 -1.04 8.06
C LEU A 184 -9.28 -1.34 8.06
N ILE A 185 -10.02 -0.83 7.06
CA ILE A 185 -11.44 -1.15 6.85
C ILE A 185 -11.64 -2.66 6.75
N HIS A 186 -10.88 -3.34 5.89
CA HIS A 186 -11.01 -4.79 5.73
C HIS A 186 -10.63 -5.57 7.00
N ILE A 187 -9.60 -5.14 7.73
CA ILE A 187 -9.23 -5.79 9.00
C ILE A 187 -10.36 -5.63 10.02
N CYS A 188 -10.95 -4.45 10.12
CA CYS A 188 -12.10 -4.18 10.99
C CYS A 188 -13.30 -5.05 10.59
N GLU A 189 -13.64 -5.11 9.30
CA GLU A 189 -14.72 -5.93 8.77
C GLU A 189 -14.52 -7.42 9.05
N GLU A 190 -13.31 -7.96 8.85
CA GLU A 190 -13.01 -9.36 9.18
C GLU A 190 -13.10 -9.62 10.70
N LYS A 191 -12.65 -8.69 11.54
CA LYS A 191 -12.80 -8.82 13.01
C LYS A 191 -14.26 -8.79 13.46
N LEU A 192 -15.10 -8.00 12.80
CA LEU A 192 -16.55 -7.94 13.02
C LEU A 192 -17.25 -9.21 12.53
N LYS A 193 -16.91 -9.67 11.32
CA LYS A 193 -17.45 -10.88 10.70
C LYS A 193 -17.14 -12.14 11.51
N ARG A 194 -15.93 -12.27 12.06
CA ARG A 194 -15.55 -13.37 12.98
C ARG A 194 -16.43 -13.43 14.24
N ARG A 195 -17.05 -12.31 14.61
CA ARG A 195 -17.98 -12.18 15.75
C ARG A 195 -19.45 -12.22 15.33
N ASN A 196 -19.74 -12.59 14.07
CA ASN A 196 -21.08 -12.56 13.49
C ASN A 196 -21.77 -11.19 13.56
N LEU A 197 -21.01 -10.10 13.64
CA LEU A 197 -21.53 -8.74 13.62
C LEU A 197 -21.73 -8.28 12.18
N LYS A 198 -22.95 -7.89 11.84
CA LYS A 198 -23.27 -7.33 10.53
C LYS A 198 -22.80 -5.89 10.44
N THR A 199 -22.02 -5.59 9.42
CA THR A 199 -21.62 -4.24 9.04
C THR A 199 -22.51 -3.70 7.93
N VAL A 200 -22.79 -2.40 8.00
CA VAL A 200 -23.38 -1.62 6.91
C VAL A 200 -22.35 -0.58 6.51
N SER A 201 -21.79 -0.75 5.32
CA SER A 201 -20.91 0.24 4.68
C SER A 201 -21.76 1.17 3.81
N ASN A 202 -22.24 2.27 4.38
CA ASN A 202 -22.89 3.31 3.58
C ASN A 202 -21.85 4.41 3.37
N PHE A 203 -21.36 4.57 2.13
CA PHE A 203 -20.44 5.66 1.78
C PHE A 203 -21.19 7.00 1.83
N ASN A 204 -21.24 7.62 3.00
CA ASN A 204 -21.65 9.01 3.22
C ASN A 204 -20.46 9.75 3.81
N ALA A 205 -19.97 10.79 3.10
CA ALA A 205 -18.79 11.54 3.50
C ALA A 205 -18.92 12.27 4.86
N ASN A 206 -20.14 12.37 5.40
CA ASN A 206 -20.42 13.02 6.68
C ASN A 206 -20.74 12.03 7.82
N GLU A 207 -20.59 10.73 7.59
CA GLU A 207 -20.77 9.67 8.58
C GLU A 207 -19.49 8.82 8.68
N VAL A 208 -19.43 7.99 9.73
CA VAL A 208 -18.33 7.04 9.94
C VAL A 208 -18.20 6.00 8.82
N ASP A 209 -16.99 5.51 8.61
CA ASP A 209 -16.67 4.49 7.60
C ASP A 209 -17.49 3.19 7.73
N LEU A 210 -17.67 2.69 8.96
CA LEU A 210 -18.40 1.45 9.23
C LEU A 210 -19.48 1.65 10.31
N TRP A 211 -20.69 1.18 10.00
CA TRP A 211 -21.79 1.11 10.95
C TRP A 211 -22.10 -0.33 11.35
N VAL A 212 -22.20 -0.60 12.65
CA VAL A 212 -22.55 -1.92 13.21
C VAL A 212 -23.87 -1.79 13.98
N PRO A 213 -25.02 -2.03 13.34
CA PRO A 213 -26.34 -1.83 13.96
C PRO A 213 -26.53 -2.64 15.24
N GLY A 214 -26.02 -3.89 15.26
CA GLY A 214 -26.21 -4.82 16.37
C GLY A 214 -25.61 -4.34 17.70
N LEU A 215 -24.58 -3.48 17.64
CA LEU A 215 -23.97 -2.87 18.82
C LEU A 215 -24.32 -1.38 18.97
N SER A 216 -25.07 -0.81 18.02
CA SER A 216 -25.19 0.63 17.84
C SER A 216 -23.82 1.33 17.84
N LEU A 217 -22.84 0.74 17.16
CA LEU A 217 -21.44 1.16 17.13
C LEU A 217 -21.09 1.81 15.79
N GLY A 218 -20.61 3.05 15.83
CA GLY A 218 -19.99 3.73 14.68
C GLY A 218 -18.46 3.63 14.74
N ILE A 219 -17.82 3.28 13.62
CA ILE A 219 -16.37 3.06 13.55
C ILE A 219 -15.79 3.93 12.44
N GLU A 220 -14.93 4.85 12.82
CA GLU A 220 -14.16 5.71 11.92
C GLU A 220 -12.72 5.22 11.83
N ILE A 221 -12.16 5.17 10.63
CA ILE A 221 -10.85 4.59 10.38
C ILE A 221 -9.90 5.67 9.89
N ARG A 222 -8.73 5.75 10.54
CA ARG A 222 -7.76 6.80 10.27
C ARG A 222 -6.35 6.23 10.32
N ASP A 223 -5.51 6.62 9.37
CA ASP A 223 -4.10 6.21 9.26
C ASP A 223 -3.17 7.14 10.05
N ALA A 224 -3.40 8.45 9.98
CA ALA A 224 -2.74 9.49 10.74
C ALA A 224 -3.66 10.72 10.93
N LEU A 225 -3.49 11.47 12.02
CA LEU A 225 -4.22 12.72 12.27
C LEU A 225 -3.21 13.85 12.37
N SER A 226 -3.38 14.88 11.54
CA SER A 226 -2.75 16.18 11.76
C SER A 226 -3.66 17.04 12.63
N ASN A 227 -3.09 17.99 13.37
CA ASN A 227 -3.85 18.93 14.21
C ASN A 227 -4.93 19.72 13.42
N SER A 228 -4.75 19.87 12.10
CA SER A 228 -5.74 20.48 11.20
C SER A 228 -7.00 19.64 10.99
N ASN A 229 -6.93 18.32 11.20
CA ASN A 229 -7.99 17.38 10.82
C ASN A 229 -8.86 16.95 12.02
N SER A 230 -8.48 17.32 13.26
CA SER A 230 -9.20 16.94 14.47
C SER A 230 -10.63 17.50 14.50
N GLY A 231 -10.83 18.73 14.01
CA GLY A 231 -12.16 19.36 13.95
C GLY A 231 -13.11 18.65 12.98
N GLU A 232 -12.58 18.21 11.83
CA GLU A 232 -13.33 17.44 10.83
C GLU A 232 -13.75 16.07 11.39
N LEU A 233 -12.82 15.37 12.04
CA LEU A 233 -13.10 14.10 12.70
C LEU A 233 -14.22 14.24 13.74
N ILE A 234 -14.14 15.24 14.62
CA ILE A 234 -15.17 15.49 15.63
C ILE A 234 -16.53 15.77 14.97
N SER A 235 -16.56 16.49 13.85
CA SER A 235 -17.80 16.75 13.10
C SER A 235 -18.43 15.46 12.58
N ILE A 236 -17.66 14.59 11.94
CA ILE A 236 -18.13 13.27 11.42
C ILE A 236 -18.72 12.42 12.55
N LEU A 237 -18.01 12.35 13.68
CA LEU A 237 -18.45 11.58 14.84
C LEU A 237 -19.73 12.16 15.47
N LYS A 238 -19.86 13.49 15.58
CA LYS A 238 -21.09 14.16 16.07
C LYS A 238 -22.28 13.94 15.14
N ASN A 239 -22.07 14.02 13.83
CA ASN A 239 -23.10 13.76 12.82
C ASN A 239 -23.57 12.31 12.89
N THR A 240 -22.65 11.37 13.08
CA THR A 240 -22.97 9.94 13.25
C THR A 240 -23.74 9.69 14.55
N ASN A 241 -23.28 10.25 15.69
CA ASN A 241 -24.01 10.20 16.96
C ASN A 241 -25.46 10.67 16.78
N SER A 242 -25.66 11.80 16.11
CA SER A 242 -26.97 12.43 15.93
C SER A 242 -27.88 11.63 15.00
N SER A 243 -27.35 11.17 13.86
CA SER A 243 -28.12 10.46 12.82
C SER A 243 -28.45 9.02 13.18
N LYS A 244 -27.52 8.30 13.83
CA LYS A 244 -27.65 6.87 14.15
C LYS A 244 -27.97 6.59 15.60
N LYS A 245 -27.94 7.60 16.49
CA LYS A 245 -28.10 7.44 17.95
C LYS A 245 -27.18 6.37 18.51
N THR A 246 -25.89 6.47 18.19
CA THR A 246 -24.92 5.43 18.54
C THR A 246 -24.75 5.32 20.06
N LYS A 247 -24.64 4.09 20.55
CA LYS A 247 -24.22 3.83 21.94
C LYS A 247 -22.72 3.94 22.11
N PHE A 248 -21.98 3.57 21.07
CA PHE A 248 -20.51 3.55 21.07
C PHE A 248 -19.96 4.18 19.79
N LEU A 249 -18.85 4.89 19.92
CA LEU A 249 -18.03 5.34 18.81
C LEU A 249 -16.62 4.78 18.99
N ALA A 250 -16.03 4.30 17.90
CA ALA A 250 -14.65 3.89 17.87
C ALA A 250 -13.90 4.64 16.76
N VAL A 251 -12.71 5.13 17.08
CA VAL A 251 -11.73 5.54 16.08
C VAL A 251 -10.63 4.49 16.07
N VAL A 252 -10.44 3.83 14.94
CA VAL A 252 -9.46 2.74 14.78
C VAL A 252 -8.26 3.22 13.97
N CYS A 253 -7.06 3.04 14.54
CA CYS A 253 -5.79 3.42 13.93
C CYS A 253 -4.85 2.21 13.73
N PRO A 254 -3.80 2.33 12.91
CA PRO A 254 -2.79 1.29 12.76
C PRO A 254 -2.03 0.96 14.05
N ASP A 255 -1.49 -0.25 14.13
CA ASP A 255 -0.62 -0.69 15.24
C ASP A 255 0.78 -0.03 15.17
N ASP A 256 1.24 0.33 13.98
CA ASP A 256 2.53 0.99 13.73
C ASP A 256 2.48 2.51 13.95
N LEU A 257 1.33 3.07 14.37
CA LEU A 257 1.23 4.46 14.80
C LEU A 257 2.04 4.67 16.09
N SER A 258 2.98 5.63 16.06
CA SER A 258 3.85 5.92 17.20
C SER A 258 3.05 6.24 18.47
N ASP A 259 3.59 5.87 19.63
CA ASP A 259 2.92 6.09 20.92
C ASP A 259 2.61 7.57 21.17
N LEU A 260 3.48 8.48 20.72
CA LEU A 260 3.25 9.91 20.80
C LEU A 260 2.01 10.33 19.99
N LEU A 261 1.90 9.89 18.74
CA LEU A 261 0.76 10.22 17.89
C LEU A 261 -0.53 9.57 18.43
N PHE A 262 -0.45 8.32 18.89
CA PHE A 262 -1.58 7.63 19.50
C PHE A 262 -2.07 8.35 20.76
N HIS A 263 -1.15 8.81 21.62
CA HIS A 263 -1.49 9.59 22.80
C HIS A 263 -2.17 10.92 22.46
N ASN A 264 -1.73 11.60 21.40
CA ASN A 264 -2.38 12.83 20.93
C ASN A 264 -3.83 12.56 20.50
N TRP A 265 -4.12 11.43 19.85
CA TRP A 265 -5.50 11.11 19.47
C TRP A 265 -6.38 10.83 20.68
N ARG A 266 -5.82 10.18 21.70
CA ARG A 266 -6.51 9.93 22.98
C ARG A 266 -6.88 11.23 23.71
N GLU A 267 -6.32 12.38 23.34
CA GLU A 267 -6.79 13.68 23.86
C GLU A 267 -8.23 13.98 23.45
N ILE A 268 -8.67 13.59 22.24
CA ILE A 268 -10.07 13.79 21.80
C ILE A 268 -11.01 12.97 22.69
N GLU A 269 -10.64 11.73 23.02
CA GLU A 269 -11.39 10.91 23.97
C GLU A 269 -11.39 11.51 25.38
N ARG A 270 -10.22 11.98 25.87
CA ARG A 270 -10.10 12.62 27.19
C ARG A 270 -10.80 13.98 27.30
N SER A 271 -11.05 14.66 26.18
CA SER A 271 -11.74 15.94 26.15
C SER A 271 -13.24 15.84 26.47
N GLU A 272 -13.78 14.62 26.51
CA GLU A 272 -15.19 14.31 26.77
C GLU A 272 -16.21 15.01 25.84
N VAL A 273 -15.75 15.61 24.73
CA VAL A 273 -16.62 16.19 23.70
C VAL A 273 -17.56 15.13 23.10
N LEU A 274 -17.12 13.86 23.09
CA LEU A 274 -17.86 12.69 22.68
C LEU A 274 -17.67 11.60 23.76
N PRO A 275 -18.56 11.54 24.79
CA PRO A 275 -18.34 10.69 25.97
C PRO A 275 -18.41 9.19 25.67
N ASN A 276 -18.95 8.81 24.52
CA ASN A 276 -19.06 7.43 24.05
C ASN A 276 -17.94 7.01 23.08
N LEU A 277 -16.87 7.83 22.94
CA LEU A 277 -15.76 7.59 22.03
C LEU A 277 -14.67 6.72 22.67
N SER A 278 -14.09 5.82 21.88
CA SER A 278 -12.86 5.11 22.19
C SER A 278 -11.89 5.18 21.02
N VAL A 279 -10.65 5.61 21.25
CA VAL A 279 -9.56 5.53 20.26
C VAL A 279 -8.76 4.27 20.52
N ILE A 280 -8.60 3.44 19.49
CA ILE A 280 -8.14 2.05 19.61
C ILE A 280 -7.17 1.71 18.48
N ARG A 281 -6.11 1.00 18.79
CA ARG A 281 -5.26 0.36 17.77
C ARG A 281 -5.97 -0.83 17.16
N VAL A 282 -5.74 -1.06 15.87
CA VAL A 282 -6.42 -2.12 15.12
C VAL A 282 -6.16 -3.49 15.74
N GLY A 283 -4.99 -3.75 16.33
CA GLY A 283 -4.64 -4.96 17.08
C GLY A 283 -5.62 -5.23 18.23
N ASP A 284 -5.93 -4.20 19.01
CA ASP A 284 -6.78 -4.27 20.21
C ASP A 284 -8.28 -4.25 19.90
N PHE A 285 -8.65 -3.91 18.65
CA PHE A 285 -10.06 -3.77 18.25
C PHE A 285 -10.91 -5.02 18.49
N GLY A 286 -10.34 -6.21 18.38
CA GLY A 286 -11.06 -7.46 18.65
C GLY A 286 -11.50 -7.58 20.10
N ALA A 287 -10.58 -7.37 21.05
CA ALA A 287 -10.87 -7.42 22.47
C ALA A 287 -11.84 -6.31 22.89
N TYR A 288 -11.80 -5.16 22.21
CA TYR A 288 -12.81 -4.11 22.40
C TYR A 288 -14.22 -4.57 22.00
N LEU A 289 -14.38 -5.18 20.83
CA LEU A 289 -15.69 -5.71 20.39
C LEU A 289 -16.23 -6.79 21.33
N ASP A 290 -15.35 -7.63 21.88
CA ASP A 290 -15.74 -8.65 22.86
C ASP A 290 -16.27 -8.02 24.15
N ARG A 291 -15.65 -6.93 24.62
CA ARG A 291 -16.14 -6.17 25.78
C ARG A 291 -17.50 -5.54 25.51
N LEU A 292 -17.68 -4.84 24.38
CA LEU A 292 -18.95 -4.23 24.03
C LEU A 292 -20.09 -5.25 23.95
N SER A 293 -19.81 -6.46 23.50
CA SER A 293 -20.81 -7.52 23.39
C SER A 293 -21.25 -8.07 24.75
N ASN A 294 -20.41 -7.94 25.78
CA ASN A 294 -20.72 -8.34 27.16
C ASN A 294 -21.44 -7.23 27.95
N ASP A 295 -21.31 -5.97 27.52
CA ASP A 295 -21.95 -4.81 28.13
C ASP A 295 -23.39 -4.55 27.59
N MET A 296 -23.88 -5.41 26.68
CA MET A 296 -25.26 -5.40 26.16
C MET A 296 -26.17 -6.36 26.91
#